data_AF-A0A0J1GPV2-F1
#
_entry.id   AF-A0A0J1GPV2-F1
#
_cell.length_a   1.000
_cell.length_b   1.000
_cell.length_c   1.000
_cell.angle_alpha   90.00
_cell.angle_beta   90.00
_cell.angle_gamma   90.00
#
_symmetry.space_group_name_H-M   'P 1'
#
loop_
_entity.id
_entity.type
_entity.pdbx_description
1 polymer ?
#
loop_
_entity_poly.entity_id
_entity_poly.type
_entity_poly.pdbx_seq_one_letter_code
_entity_poly.pdbx_strand_id
1 'polypeptide(L)'
;MSLDNYFKLQAHSCDEADLLGAVLPKLITASLSVKSQTLSAEQTISEIADFAAEQGWLMLRDGIELCLSAPERRDFIEGEWCRGDRSLKIKLIGHDQYLVTEFAPSEATQVTQAYSEQQIYLRNELKEQTDCNTACYRFWWQQEQSSEHRGRWVPLVQQFIGFDHTKEAR
;
A
#
# COMPACT_ATOMS: atom_id res chain seq x y z
N MET A 1 1.87 -11.74 -20.31
CA MET A 1 0.88 -10.90 -21.03
C MET A 1 1.38 -9.46 -20.98
N SER A 2 1.47 -8.76 -22.11
CA SER A 2 1.89 -7.34 -22.11
C SER A 2 0.81 -6.46 -21.44
N LEU A 3 1.19 -5.30 -20.91
CA LEU A 3 0.24 -4.31 -20.40
C LEU A 3 -0.77 -3.88 -21.47
N ASP A 4 -0.32 -3.73 -22.72
CA ASP A 4 -1.21 -3.36 -23.83
C ASP A 4 -2.33 -4.40 -24.03
N ASN A 5 -2.00 -5.69 -23.93
CA ASN A 5 -3.00 -6.74 -24.03
C ASN A 5 -3.91 -6.77 -22.80
N TYR A 6 -3.37 -6.47 -21.62
CA TYR A 6 -4.17 -6.32 -20.40
C TYR A 6 -5.17 -5.16 -20.53
N PHE A 7 -4.73 -3.98 -20.98
CA PHE A 7 -5.62 -2.82 -21.15
C PHE A 7 -6.73 -3.07 -22.17
N LYS A 8 -6.44 -3.81 -23.25
CA LYS A 8 -7.47 -4.26 -24.20
C LYS A 8 -8.49 -5.17 -23.52
N LEU A 9 -8.04 -6.20 -22.80
CA LEU A 9 -8.93 -7.12 -22.07
C LEU A 9 -9.73 -6.41 -20.98
N GLN A 10 -9.12 -5.47 -20.27
CA GLN A 10 -9.78 -4.66 -19.26
C GLN A 10 -10.91 -3.82 -19.84
N ALA A 11 -10.67 -3.15 -20.97
CA ALA A 11 -11.70 -2.37 -21.64
C ALA A 11 -12.92 -3.25 -21.95
N HIS A 12 -12.70 -4.46 -22.47
CA HIS A 12 -13.78 -5.42 -22.73
C HIS A 12 -14.42 -6.00 -21.45
N SER A 13 -13.67 -6.15 -20.36
CA SER A 13 -14.21 -6.67 -19.08
C SER A 13 -15.24 -5.76 -18.44
N CYS A 14 -15.18 -4.45 -18.72
CA CYS A 14 -16.17 -3.48 -18.26
C CYS A 14 -17.48 -3.56 -19.05
N ASP A 15 -17.41 -3.89 -20.34
CA ASP A 15 -18.56 -3.92 -21.25
C ASP A 15 -19.22 -5.31 -21.30
N GLU A 16 -18.45 -6.39 -21.10
CA GLU A 16 -18.90 -7.78 -21.23
C GLU A 16 -18.41 -8.64 -20.05
N ALA A 17 -18.79 -8.26 -18.82
CA ALA A 17 -18.39 -8.96 -17.60
C ALA A 17 -18.72 -10.48 -17.61
N ASP A 18 -19.80 -10.88 -18.31
CA ASP A 18 -20.23 -12.27 -18.45
C ASP A 18 -19.28 -13.13 -19.31
N LEU A 19 -18.50 -12.52 -20.21
CA LEU A 19 -17.58 -13.25 -21.09
C LEU A 19 -16.32 -13.73 -20.34
N LEU A 20 -15.83 -12.90 -19.41
CA LEU A 20 -14.62 -13.17 -18.63
C LEU A 20 -14.94 -13.76 -17.25
N GLY A 21 -16.19 -13.66 -16.79
CA GLY A 21 -16.63 -14.11 -15.47
C GLY A 21 -16.08 -13.26 -14.31
N ALA A 22 -15.37 -12.17 -14.60
CA ALA A 22 -14.81 -11.24 -13.63
C ALA A 22 -14.49 -9.88 -14.28
N VAL A 23 -14.60 -8.81 -13.50
CA VAL A 23 -14.12 -7.48 -13.88
C VAL A 23 -12.62 -7.38 -13.56
N LEU A 24 -11.81 -6.96 -14.53
CA LEU A 24 -10.36 -6.83 -14.34
C LEU A 24 -10.01 -5.49 -13.65
N PRO A 25 -9.14 -5.48 -12.63
CA PRO A 25 -8.83 -4.28 -11.85
C PRO A 25 -8.10 -3.22 -12.68
N LYS A 26 -8.47 -1.94 -12.54
CA LYS A 26 -7.79 -0.84 -13.24
C LYS A 26 -6.30 -0.81 -12.87
N LEU A 27 -5.42 -1.02 -13.85
CA LEU A 27 -3.99 -0.89 -13.68
C LEU A 27 -3.54 0.50 -14.13
N ILE A 28 -2.71 1.13 -13.31
CA ILE A 28 -2.06 2.41 -13.59
C ILE A 28 -0.57 2.16 -13.69
N THR A 29 0.00 2.45 -14.86
CA THR A 29 1.45 2.38 -15.08
C THR A 29 2.15 3.43 -14.22
N ALA A 30 3.09 2.97 -13.40
CA ALA A 30 3.95 3.82 -12.58
C ALA A 30 5.18 3.02 -12.14
N SER A 31 6.18 3.69 -11.58
CA SER A 31 7.33 3.04 -10.96
C SER A 31 7.44 3.40 -9.49
N LEU A 32 7.88 2.45 -8.68
CA LEU A 32 8.01 2.57 -7.23
C LEU A 32 9.47 2.31 -6.82
N SER A 33 10.00 3.22 -6.02
CA SER A 33 11.21 3.00 -5.23
C SER A 33 10.81 2.38 -3.90
N VAL A 34 11.44 1.25 -3.56
CA VAL A 34 11.27 0.56 -2.29
C VAL A 34 12.62 0.55 -1.59
N LYS A 35 12.70 1.14 -0.40
CA LYS A 35 13.91 1.14 0.44
C LYS A 35 13.57 0.54 1.78
N SER A 36 14.32 -0.48 2.20
CA SER A 36 14.10 -1.13 3.48
C SER A 36 15.37 -1.08 4.33
N GLN A 37 15.20 -0.84 5.63
CA GLN A 37 16.26 -0.87 6.62
C GLN A 37 15.74 -1.47 7.93
N THR A 38 16.64 -2.08 8.70
CA THR A 38 16.32 -2.60 10.03
C THR A 38 16.77 -1.58 11.08
N LEU A 39 15.85 -1.17 11.95
CA LEU A 39 16.06 -0.14 12.98
C LEU A 39 15.63 -0.65 14.36
N SER A 40 16.13 -0.02 15.43
CA SER A 40 15.60 -0.22 16.80
C SER A 40 14.24 0.48 16.99
N ALA A 41 13.54 0.24 18.12
CA ALA A 41 12.29 0.96 18.42
C ALA A 41 12.50 2.47 18.43
N GLU A 42 13.57 2.93 19.09
CA GLU A 42 13.87 4.36 19.22
C GLU A 42 14.17 5.02 17.87
N GLN A 43 14.98 4.36 17.03
CA GLN A 43 15.26 4.83 15.68
C GLN A 43 14.00 4.82 14.80
N THR A 44 13.13 3.82 14.96
CA THR A 44 11.88 3.73 14.21
C THR A 44 10.93 4.87 14.59
N ILE A 45 10.81 5.20 15.87
CA ILE A 45 10.01 6.35 16.34
C ILE A 45 10.56 7.65 15.73
N SER A 46 11.88 7.84 15.71
CA SER A 46 12.50 9.00 15.08
C SER A 46 12.17 9.07 13.58
N GLU A 47 12.30 7.96 12.86
CA GLU A 47 12.02 7.90 11.42
C GLU A 47 10.55 8.24 11.11
N ILE A 48 9.60 7.76 11.92
CA ILE A 48 8.17 8.10 11.79
C ILE A 48 7.94 9.59 12.03
N ALA A 49 8.61 10.17 13.04
CA ALA A 49 8.51 11.59 13.34
C ALA A 49 9.06 12.45 12.18
N ASP A 50 10.22 12.06 11.63
CA ASP A 50 10.87 12.75 10.52
C ASP A 50 10.10 12.60 9.19
N PHE A 51 9.38 11.49 9.01
CA PHE A 51 8.53 11.29 7.84
C PHE A 51 7.39 12.31 7.76
N ALA A 52 6.97 12.89 8.88
CA ALA A 52 5.90 13.91 8.97
C ALA A 52 4.62 13.48 8.22
N ALA A 53 4.05 12.36 8.67
CA ALA A 53 2.88 11.76 8.05
C ALA A 53 1.64 12.68 8.07
N GLU A 54 0.82 12.56 7.03
CA GLU A 54 -0.50 13.20 6.98
C GLU A 54 -1.59 12.31 7.56
N GLN A 55 -1.40 11.00 7.46
CA GLN A 55 -2.30 9.97 7.97
C GLN A 55 -1.51 8.69 8.27
N GLY A 56 -2.03 7.87 9.18
CA GLY A 56 -1.43 6.59 9.49
C GLY A 56 -2.28 5.75 10.43
N TRP A 57 -1.89 4.49 10.54
CA TRP A 57 -2.39 3.57 11.55
C TRP A 57 -1.26 2.78 12.15
N LEU A 58 -1.49 2.32 13.37
CA LEU A 58 -0.54 1.55 14.15
C LEU A 58 -1.26 0.40 14.84
N MET A 59 -0.70 -0.79 14.73
CA MET A 59 -1.09 -1.93 15.54
C MET A 59 -0.20 -2.01 16.77
N LEU A 60 -0.84 -1.97 17.92
CA LEU A 60 -0.26 -2.22 19.24
C LEU A 60 -0.65 -3.63 19.71
N ARG A 61 -0.17 -4.04 20.88
CA ARG A 61 -0.54 -5.34 21.47
C ARG A 61 -2.03 -5.46 21.80
N ASP A 62 -2.66 -4.34 22.15
CA ASP A 62 -4.01 -4.24 22.68
C ASP A 62 -5.04 -3.72 21.65
N GLY A 63 -4.60 -3.27 20.48
CA GLY A 63 -5.51 -2.76 19.47
C GLY A 63 -4.84 -2.15 18.24
N ILE A 64 -5.67 -1.49 17.44
CA ILE A 64 -5.25 -0.68 16.30
C ILE A 64 -5.69 0.76 16.58
N GLU A 65 -4.78 1.69 16.38
CA GLU A 65 -4.99 3.12 16.56
C GLU A 65 -4.74 3.85 15.25
N LEU A 66 -5.54 4.88 14.97
CA LEU A 66 -5.27 5.82 13.89
C LEU A 66 -4.37 6.93 14.44
N CYS A 67 -3.26 7.21 13.76
CA CYS A 67 -2.24 8.13 14.26
C CYS A 67 -1.65 8.99 13.14
N LEU A 68 -1.44 10.27 13.44
CA LEU A 68 -0.79 11.23 12.54
C LEU A 68 0.70 11.42 12.88
N SER A 69 1.09 11.04 14.09
CA SER A 69 2.42 11.25 14.66
C SER A 69 3.09 9.94 15.01
N ALA A 70 4.39 10.03 15.33
CA ALA A 70 5.11 8.91 15.91
C ALA A 70 4.46 8.43 17.22
N PRO A 71 4.48 7.12 17.50
CA PRO A 71 3.90 6.59 18.72
C PRO A 71 4.71 6.97 19.96
N GLU A 72 4.02 7.30 21.04
CA GLU A 72 4.63 7.49 22.36
C GLU A 72 5.04 6.15 22.99
N ARG A 73 4.31 5.08 22.64
CA ARG A 73 4.54 3.72 23.10
C ARG A 73 5.58 3.01 22.24
N ARG A 74 6.27 2.04 22.83
CA ARG A 74 7.31 1.21 22.16
C ARG A 74 6.86 -0.22 21.83
N ASP A 75 5.63 -0.58 22.18
CA ASP A 75 5.08 -1.93 21.99
C ASP A 75 4.23 -2.06 20.71
N PHE A 76 4.55 -1.26 19.70
CA PHE A 76 3.96 -1.40 18.37
C PHE A 76 4.48 -2.64 17.64
N ILE A 77 3.61 -3.23 16.84
CA ILE A 77 3.88 -4.48 16.12
C ILE A 77 4.04 -4.20 14.63
N GLU A 78 3.15 -3.41 14.05
CA GLU A 78 3.19 -2.98 12.66
C GLU A 78 2.43 -1.67 12.51
N GLY A 79 2.71 -0.94 11.44
CA GLY A 79 2.02 0.33 11.19
C GLY A 79 2.38 0.87 9.83
N GLU A 80 1.51 1.71 9.31
CA GLU A 80 1.71 2.36 8.02
C GLU A 80 1.30 3.82 8.10
N TRP A 81 2.10 4.68 7.48
CA TRP A 81 1.89 6.12 7.39
C TRP A 81 2.00 6.55 5.94
N CYS A 82 1.24 7.56 5.53
CA CYS A 82 1.33 8.16 4.20
C CYS A 82 1.56 9.68 4.26
N ARG A 83 2.15 10.20 3.19
CA ARG A 83 2.33 11.64 2.94
C ARG A 83 2.32 11.86 1.43
N GLY A 84 1.21 12.36 0.88
CA GLY A 84 0.97 12.33 -0.56
C GLY A 84 1.12 10.91 -1.14
N ASP A 85 1.94 10.74 -2.18
CA ASP A 85 2.18 9.44 -2.83
C ASP A 85 3.29 8.59 -2.18
N ARG A 86 3.86 9.05 -1.04
CA ARG A 86 4.86 8.29 -0.28
C ARG A 86 4.18 7.57 0.89
N SER A 87 4.74 6.43 1.27
CA SER A 87 4.32 5.77 2.49
C SER A 87 5.48 5.10 3.22
N LEU A 88 5.35 5.00 4.53
CA LEU A 88 6.26 4.32 5.42
C LEU A 88 5.53 3.11 6.02
N LYS A 89 6.12 1.93 5.94
CA LYS A 89 5.62 0.71 6.56
C LYS A 89 6.64 0.22 7.58
N ILE A 90 6.17 -0.11 8.77
CA ILE A 90 6.99 -0.72 9.82
C ILE A 90 6.46 -2.09 10.17
N LYS A 91 7.36 -2.98 10.57
CA LYS A 91 7.00 -4.30 11.10
C LYS A 91 8.05 -4.78 12.08
N LEU A 92 7.62 -5.22 13.26
CA LEU A 92 8.44 -5.91 14.24
C LEU A 92 8.93 -7.25 13.65
N ILE A 93 10.24 -7.43 13.59
CA ILE A 93 10.89 -8.66 13.06
C ILE A 93 11.71 -9.41 14.12
N GLY A 94 11.95 -8.79 15.28
CA GLY A 94 12.73 -9.37 16.37
C GLY A 94 12.59 -8.54 17.65
N HIS A 95 13.30 -8.92 18.71
CA HIS A 95 13.32 -8.13 19.94
C HIS A 95 13.98 -6.77 19.67
N ASP A 96 13.22 -5.69 19.84
CA ASP A 96 13.66 -4.32 19.55
C ASP A 96 14.21 -4.14 18.11
N GLN A 97 13.66 -4.88 17.15
CA GLN A 97 14.09 -4.81 15.75
C GLN A 97 12.87 -4.68 14.83
N TYR A 98 12.88 -3.62 14.04
CA TYR A 98 11.82 -3.28 13.12
C TYR A 98 12.37 -3.19 11.70
N LEU A 99 11.66 -3.81 10.76
CA LEU A 99 11.85 -3.56 9.34
C LEU A 99 11.05 -2.32 8.98
N VAL A 100 11.75 -1.25 8.62
CA VAL A 100 11.18 0.00 8.14
C VAL A 100 11.35 0.05 6.63
N THR A 101 10.24 0.15 5.91
CA THR A 101 10.20 0.18 4.45
C THR A 101 9.53 1.46 3.97
N GLU A 102 10.27 2.26 3.22
CA GLU A 102 9.77 3.45 2.56
C GLU A 102 9.41 3.12 1.10
N PHE A 103 8.24 3.61 0.69
CA PHE A 103 7.72 3.56 -0.65
C PHE A 103 7.62 4.98 -1.20
N ALA A 104 8.23 5.23 -2.35
CA ALA A 104 8.18 6.52 -3.02
C ALA A 104 8.02 6.36 -4.54
N PRO A 105 7.31 7.27 -5.23
CA PRO A 105 7.30 7.29 -6.69
C PRO A 105 8.72 7.36 -7.25
N SER A 106 8.95 6.63 -8.33
CA SER A 106 10.21 6.61 -9.07
C SER A 106 10.00 7.14 -10.48
N GLU A 107 10.93 7.95 -10.97
CA GLU A 107 10.92 8.49 -12.34
C GLU A 107 11.49 7.50 -13.37
N ALA A 108 11.55 6.21 -13.04
CA ALA A 108 12.09 5.20 -13.94
C ALA A 108 11.32 5.21 -15.28
N THR A 109 12.06 5.30 -16.38
CA THR A 109 11.50 5.44 -17.74
C THR A 109 10.95 4.14 -18.32
N GLN A 110 11.26 3.00 -17.70
CA GLN A 110 10.80 1.69 -18.18
C GLN A 110 9.55 1.25 -17.43
N VAL A 111 8.47 1.05 -18.18
CA VAL A 111 7.16 0.57 -17.71
C VAL A 111 7.24 -0.93 -17.41
N THR A 112 7.92 -1.28 -16.32
CA THR A 112 7.97 -2.66 -15.80
C THR A 112 7.13 -2.84 -14.55
N GLN A 113 6.47 -1.77 -14.10
CA GLN A 113 5.63 -1.75 -12.91
C GLN A 113 4.29 -1.08 -13.20
N ALA A 114 3.28 -1.49 -12.44
CA ALA A 114 1.95 -0.91 -12.44
C ALA A 114 1.31 -1.17 -11.08
N TYR A 115 0.30 -0.39 -10.71
CA TYR A 115 -0.50 -0.65 -9.53
C TYR A 115 -1.99 -0.63 -9.82
N SER A 116 -2.75 -1.30 -8.97
CA SER A 116 -4.19 -1.11 -8.83
C SER A 116 -4.50 -0.53 -7.47
N GLU A 117 -5.46 0.37 -7.39
CA GLU A 117 -5.98 0.86 -6.12
C GLU A 117 -7.14 -0.01 -5.64
N GLN A 118 -7.18 -0.25 -4.33
CA GLN A 118 -8.24 -0.98 -3.69
C GLN A 118 -8.56 -0.32 -2.35
N GLN A 119 -9.85 -0.11 -2.14
CA GLN A 119 -10.40 0.40 -0.89
C GLN A 119 -10.78 -0.77 0.01
N ILE A 120 -10.42 -0.66 1.29
CA ILE A 120 -10.72 -1.62 2.35
C ILE A 120 -11.58 -0.92 3.38
N TYR A 121 -12.77 -1.44 3.67
CA TYR A 121 -13.66 -0.86 4.66
C TYR A 121 -13.07 -0.96 6.07
N LEU A 122 -13.16 0.15 6.80
CA LEU A 122 -12.76 0.22 8.20
C LEU A 122 -13.79 -0.49 9.08
N ARG A 123 -13.32 -1.04 10.21
CA ARG A 123 -14.23 -1.53 11.26
C ARG A 123 -14.92 -0.35 11.94
N ASN A 124 -16.09 -0.58 12.53
CA ASN A 124 -16.89 0.48 13.13
C ASN A 124 -16.11 1.24 14.22
N GLU A 125 -15.31 0.55 15.02
CA GLU A 125 -14.52 1.16 16.09
C GLU A 125 -13.44 2.12 15.55
N LEU A 126 -12.96 1.87 14.32
CA LEU A 126 -12.00 2.76 13.65
C LEU A 126 -12.71 3.92 12.95
N LYS A 127 -13.91 3.70 12.39
CA LYS A 127 -14.77 4.77 11.85
C LYS A 127 -15.22 5.77 12.93
N GLU A 128 -15.18 5.39 14.21
CA GLU A 128 -15.45 6.34 15.31
C GLU A 128 -14.23 7.24 15.62
N GLN A 129 -13.03 6.80 15.23
CA GLN A 129 -11.78 7.57 15.40
C GLN A 129 -11.50 8.53 14.23
N THR A 130 -12.15 8.34 13.08
CA THR A 130 -11.99 9.15 11.87
C THR A 130 -13.30 9.31 11.13
N ASP A 131 -13.54 10.45 10.49
CA ASP A 131 -14.69 10.63 9.59
C ASP A 131 -14.59 9.80 8.28
N CYS A 132 -13.54 8.98 8.14
CA CYS A 132 -13.30 8.13 6.97
C CYS A 132 -13.96 6.75 7.10
N ASN A 133 -14.28 6.14 5.95
CA ASN A 133 -14.94 4.83 5.89
C ASN A 133 -14.04 3.72 5.36
N THR A 134 -12.98 4.09 4.65
CA THR A 134 -12.11 3.14 3.94
C THR A 134 -10.64 3.51 4.10
N ALA A 135 -9.77 2.50 4.14
CA ALA A 135 -8.34 2.63 3.88
C ALA A 135 -8.06 2.33 2.39
N CYS A 136 -7.29 3.17 1.72
CA CYS A 136 -6.89 2.99 0.34
C CYS A 136 -5.48 2.41 0.26
N TYR A 137 -5.33 1.40 -0.60
CA TYR A 137 -4.08 0.70 -0.83
C TYR A 137 -3.77 0.59 -2.32
N ARG A 138 -2.50 0.81 -2.68
CA ARG A 138 -1.96 0.43 -3.98
C ARG A 138 -1.35 -0.96 -3.89
N PHE A 139 -1.84 -1.86 -4.73
CA PHE A 139 -1.27 -3.17 -4.96
C PHE A 139 -0.37 -3.07 -6.18
N TRP A 140 0.95 -3.10 -5.93
CA TRP A 140 1.96 -2.97 -6.95
C TRP A 140 2.29 -4.32 -7.58
N TRP A 141 2.51 -4.29 -8.88
CA TRP A 141 2.88 -5.44 -9.70
C TRP A 141 4.14 -5.11 -10.49
N GLN A 142 4.97 -6.12 -10.70
CA GLN A 142 6.15 -6.01 -11.55
C GLN A 142 6.12 -7.08 -12.63
N GLN A 143 6.57 -6.71 -13.83
CA GLN A 143 6.77 -7.64 -14.92
C GLN A 143 8.11 -8.36 -14.77
N GLU A 144 8.09 -9.68 -14.66
CA GLU A 144 9.28 -10.53 -14.64
C GLU A 144 10.10 -10.35 -15.92
N GLN A 145 11.41 -10.17 -15.74
CA GLN A 145 12.38 -9.98 -16.83
C GLN A 145 13.26 -11.23 -17.08
N SER A 146 13.21 -12.23 -16.18
CA SER A 146 13.95 -13.49 -16.27
C SER A 146 13.37 -14.42 -17.35
N SER A 147 14.23 -15.24 -17.98
CA SER A 147 13.97 -15.95 -19.24
C SER A 147 12.67 -16.77 -19.28
N GLU A 148 12.46 -17.68 -18.33
CA GLU A 148 11.36 -18.66 -18.39
C GLU A 148 9.98 -18.06 -18.10
N HIS A 149 9.93 -16.87 -17.48
CA HIS A 149 8.70 -16.22 -17.05
C HIS A 149 8.58 -14.78 -17.56
N ARG A 150 9.40 -14.42 -18.55
CA ARG A 150 9.45 -13.07 -19.10
C ARG A 150 8.06 -12.60 -19.51
N GLY A 151 7.67 -11.44 -19.02
CA GLY A 151 6.37 -10.85 -19.34
C GLY A 151 5.22 -11.30 -18.44
N ARG A 152 5.48 -12.11 -17.41
CA ARG A 152 4.52 -12.42 -16.33
C ARG A 152 4.46 -11.26 -15.34
N TRP A 153 3.26 -10.89 -14.92
CA TRP A 153 3.06 -9.93 -13.84
C TRP A 153 3.01 -10.67 -12.51
N VAL A 154 3.84 -10.24 -11.55
CA VAL A 154 3.88 -10.77 -10.19
C VAL A 154 3.61 -9.67 -9.17
N PRO A 155 2.96 -9.99 -8.04
CA PRO A 155 2.82 -9.04 -6.95
C PRO A 155 4.19 -8.57 -6.47
N LEU A 156 4.34 -7.26 -6.30
CA LEU A 156 5.55 -6.65 -5.76
C LEU A 156 5.35 -6.32 -4.28
N VAL A 157 4.47 -5.36 -3.97
CA VAL A 157 4.21 -4.86 -2.61
C VAL A 157 2.82 -4.24 -2.49
N GLN A 158 2.36 -4.06 -1.26
CA GLN A 158 1.17 -3.26 -0.92
C GLN A 158 1.64 -1.95 -0.27
N GLN A 159 1.09 -0.82 -0.72
CA GLN A 159 1.42 0.53 -0.28
C GLN A 159 0.16 1.21 0.28
N PHE A 160 0.22 1.70 1.51
CA PHE A 160 -0.86 2.49 2.12
C PHE A 160 -0.88 3.90 1.56
N ILE A 161 -2.03 4.36 1.07
CA ILE A 161 -2.19 5.69 0.45
C ILE A 161 -2.98 6.65 1.35
N GLY A 162 -3.69 6.13 2.33
CA GLY A 162 -4.45 6.95 3.27
C GLY A 162 -5.85 6.41 3.50
N PHE A 163 -6.62 7.19 4.25
CA PHE A 163 -8.03 6.99 4.49
C PHE A 163 -8.87 7.88 3.57
N ASP A 164 -10.05 7.38 3.21
CA ASP A 164 -10.98 8.06 2.33
C ASP A 164 -12.43 7.95 2.86
N HIS A 165 -13.25 8.93 2.49
CA HIS A 165 -14.65 9.06 2.89
C HIS A 165 -15.62 8.26 2.01
N THR A 166 -15.13 7.52 1.01
CA THR A 166 -15.97 6.76 0.08
C THR A 166 -17.04 5.95 0.84
N LYS A 167 -18.30 6.31 0.60
CA LYS A 167 -19.46 5.74 1.31
C LYS A 167 -19.76 4.35 0.77
N GLU A 168 -20.22 3.46 1.64
CA GLU A 168 -20.78 2.16 1.25
C GLU A 168 -21.87 2.38 0.19
N ALA A 169 -21.69 1.77 -0.99
CA ALA A 169 -22.80 1.60 -1.92
C ALA A 169 -23.77 0.61 -1.27
N ARG A 170 -24.93 1.10 -0.86
CA ARG A 170 -26.03 0.30 -0.32
C ARG A 170 -26.69 -0.54 -1.41
#